data_AF-A0A4Y2U895-F1
#
_entry.id   AF-A0A4Y2U895-F1
#
_cell.length_a   1.000
_cell.length_b   1.000
_cell.length_c   1.000
_cell.angle_alpha   90.00
_cell.angle_beta   90.00
_cell.angle_gamma   90.00
#
_symmetry.space_group_name_H-M   'P 1'
#
loop_
_entity.id
_entity.type
_entity.pdbx_description
1 polymer ?
#
loop_
_entity_poly.entity_id
_entity_poly.type
_entity_poly.pdbx_seq_one_letter_code
_entity_poly.pdbx_strand_id
1 'polypeptide(L)'
;MRSAVYLVLKDCVPLREAAKCFDGMSFRTLFRYVKKRENDDYCSNGLMAPKYDLRTFFSSDQEKELATYVIKCSQMYYGNSTKDFRRLAS
;
A
#
# COMPACT_ATOMS: atom_id res chain seq x y z
N MET A 1 -4.89 7.88 -12.19
CA MET A 1 -3.64 8.53 -11.73
C MET A 1 -2.41 8.11 -12.55
N ARG A 2 -2.10 6.81 -12.68
CA ARG A 2 -0.96 6.36 -13.51
C ARG A 2 -1.05 6.84 -14.97
N SER A 3 -2.21 6.73 -15.59
CA SER A 3 -2.44 7.19 -16.97
C SER A 3 -2.22 8.69 -17.14
N ALA A 4 -2.63 9.51 -16.17
CA ALA A 4 -2.40 10.96 -16.18
C ALA A 4 -0.92 11.33 -16.05
N VAL A 5 -0.17 10.61 -15.21
CA VAL A 5 1.28 10.79 -15.06
C VAL A 5 2.03 10.33 -16.32
N TYR A 6 1.53 9.30 -17.01
CA TYR A 6 2.06 8.86 -18.29
C TYR A 6 1.88 9.93 -19.38
N LEU A 7 0.68 10.48 -19.51
CA LEU A 7 0.39 11.56 -20.48
C LEU A 7 1.32 12.77 -20.33
N VAL A 8 1.66 13.14 -19.09
CA VAL A 8 2.57 14.25 -18.83
C VAL A 8 4.01 13.90 -19.19
N LEU A 9 4.47 12.70 -18.81
CA LEU A 9 5.89 12.33 -18.91
C LEU A 9 6.30 11.65 -20.22
N LYS A 10 5.35 11.08 -20.97
CA LYS A 10 5.59 10.35 -22.23
C LYS A 10 4.99 11.09 -23.42
N ASP A 11 3.77 11.59 -23.27
CA ASP A 11 3.07 12.29 -24.34
C ASP A 11 3.26 13.83 -24.27
N CYS A 12 4.11 14.30 -23.32
CA CYS A 12 4.47 15.71 -23.11
C CYS A 12 3.28 16.67 -22.95
N VAL A 13 2.14 16.17 -22.47
CA VAL A 13 0.94 16.98 -22.26
C VAL A 13 1.13 17.90 -21.06
N PRO A 14 0.77 19.19 -21.14
CA PRO A 14 0.83 20.10 -20.00
C PRO A 14 0.02 19.57 -18.81
N LEU A 15 0.60 19.63 -17.61
CA LEU A 15 0.00 19.16 -16.36
C LEU A 15 -1.45 19.64 -16.13
N ARG A 16 -1.78 20.87 -16.53
CA ARG A 16 -3.12 21.44 -16.37
C ARG A 16 -4.14 20.84 -17.33
N GLU A 17 -3.70 20.49 -18.54
CA GLU A 17 -4.53 19.85 -19.56
C GLU A 17 -4.71 18.38 -19.21
N ALA A 18 -3.62 17.69 -18.87
CA ALA A 18 -3.67 16.32 -18.40
C ALA A 18 -4.59 16.15 -17.17
N ALA A 19 -4.60 17.09 -16.23
CA ALA A 19 -5.51 17.03 -15.07
C ALA A 19 -6.99 17.18 -15.46
N LYS A 20 -7.31 17.97 -16.50
CA LYS A 20 -8.68 18.13 -17.01
C LYS A 20 -9.19 16.89 -17.75
N CYS A 21 -8.29 16.08 -18.31
CA CYS A 21 -8.65 14.83 -18.98
C CYS A 21 -9.15 13.74 -18.02
N PHE A 22 -8.98 13.90 -16.70
CA PHE A 22 -9.43 12.93 -15.71
C PHE A 22 -10.35 13.58 -14.67
N ASP A 23 -11.59 13.11 -14.62
CA ASP A 23 -12.57 13.60 -13.65
C ASP A 23 -12.08 13.43 -12.21
N GLY A 24 -12.27 14.50 -11.42
CA GLY A 24 -11.88 14.54 -10.00
C GLY A 24 -10.37 14.64 -9.74
N MET A 25 -9.53 14.81 -10.76
CA MET A 25 -8.09 14.92 -10.57
C MET A 25 -7.64 16.37 -10.36
N SER A 26 -7.17 16.69 -9.14
CA SER A 26 -6.53 17.98 -8.88
C SER A 26 -5.15 18.07 -9.52
N PHE A 27 -4.85 19.23 -10.11
CA PHE A 27 -3.52 19.60 -10.61
C PHE A 27 -2.42 19.38 -9.57
N ARG A 28 -2.67 19.75 -8.30
CA ARG A 28 -1.67 19.60 -7.21
C ARG A 28 -1.31 18.13 -6.99
N THR A 29 -2.32 17.27 -7.03
CA THR A 29 -2.15 15.84 -6.89
C THR A 29 -1.32 15.31 -8.06
N LEU A 30 -1.70 15.62 -9.29
CA LEU A 30 -0.96 15.17 -10.48
C LEU A 30 0.51 15.64 -10.45
N PHE A 31 0.75 16.92 -10.16
CA PHE A 31 2.09 17.49 -10.03
C PHE A 31 2.96 16.74 -9.01
N ARG A 32 2.42 16.45 -7.81
CA ARG A 32 3.13 15.69 -6.78
C ARG A 32 3.59 14.32 -7.30
N TYR A 33 2.73 13.64 -8.04
CA TYR A 33 3.00 12.29 -8.54
C TYR A 33 3.94 12.27 -9.75
N VAL A 34 3.90 13.30 -10.60
CA VAL A 34 4.88 13.50 -11.67
C VAL A 34 6.27 13.74 -11.07
N LYS A 35 6.39 14.70 -10.15
CA LYS A 35 7.66 15.01 -9.46
C LYS A 35 8.21 13.81 -8.68
N LYS A 36 7.34 13.04 -8.01
CA LYS A 36 7.76 11.81 -7.32
C LYS A 36 8.41 10.81 -8.28
N ARG A 37 7.85 10.68 -9.49
CA ARG A 37 8.36 9.74 -10.51
C ARG A 37 9.66 10.22 -11.16
N GLU A 38 9.89 11.53 -11.26
CA GLU A 38 11.16 12.09 -11.76
C GLU A 38 12.32 11.90 -10.78
N ASN A 39 12.05 11.85 -9.47
CA ASN A 39 13.08 11.70 -8.43
C ASN A 39 13.33 10.24 -8.01
N ASP A 40 12.41 9.32 -8.31
CA ASP A 40 12.64 7.88 -8.13
C ASP A 40 13.45 7.37 -9.34
N ASP A 41 14.78 7.39 -9.23
CA ASP A 41 15.76 6.96 -10.25
C ASP A 41 15.78 5.43 -10.50
N TYR A 42 14.71 4.73 -10.13
CA TYR A 42 14.66 3.27 -10.09
C TYR A 42 13.66 2.70 -11.09
N CYS A 43 14.24 2.23 -12.18
CA CYS A 43 13.64 1.48 -13.27
C CYS A 43 13.06 0.09 -12.85
N SER A 44 12.70 -0.13 -11.58
CA SER A 44 12.03 -1.38 -11.17
C SER A 44 10.61 -1.11 -10.70
N ASN A 45 9.68 -1.43 -11.60
CA ASN A 45 8.24 -1.53 -11.40
C ASN A 45 7.54 -0.21 -11.06
N GLY A 46 7.09 0.48 -12.12
CA GLY A 46 6.28 1.71 -12.13
C GLY A 46 4.89 1.61 -11.49
N LEU A 47 4.77 0.84 -10.43
CA LEU A 47 3.60 0.80 -9.58
C LEU A 47 3.73 1.99 -8.62
N MET A 48 2.84 2.97 -8.76
CA MET A 48 2.44 3.81 -7.62
C MET A 48 1.70 2.97 -6.57
N ALA A 49 2.29 1.84 -6.19
CA ALA A 49 1.86 1.01 -5.10
C ALA A 49 2.39 1.62 -3.79
N PRO A 50 1.64 1.50 -2.70
CA PRO A 50 2.18 1.76 -1.38
C PRO A 50 3.42 0.88 -1.17
N LYS A 51 4.51 1.47 -0.68
CA LYS A 51 5.70 0.72 -0.24
C LYS A 51 5.39 0.13 1.13
N TYR A 52 4.61 -0.95 1.18
CA TYR A 52 4.23 -1.62 2.44
C TYR A 52 5.47 -2.11 3.21
N ASP A 53 6.51 -2.51 2.47
CA ASP A 53 7.79 -2.98 3.02
C ASP A 53 8.56 -1.91 3.81
N LEU A 54 8.26 -0.62 3.60
CA LEU A 54 8.90 0.48 4.34
C LEU A 54 8.19 0.83 5.66
N ARG A 55 6.97 0.32 5.87
CA ARG A 55 6.14 0.64 7.04
C ARG A 55 5.78 -0.63 7.81
N THR A 56 6.73 -1.55 7.90
CA THR A 56 6.61 -2.71 8.77
C THR A 56 6.90 -2.27 10.21
N PHE A 57 5.98 -2.57 11.13
CA PHE A 57 6.17 -2.32 12.56
C PHE A 57 7.01 -3.43 13.22
N PHE A 58 6.94 -4.63 12.65
CA PHE A 58 7.68 -5.80 13.10
C PHE A 58 8.67 -6.25 12.03
N SER A 59 9.80 -6.79 12.47
CA SER A 59 10.70 -7.50 11.57
C SER A 59 10.06 -8.82 11.09
N SER A 60 10.56 -9.37 9.99
CA SER A 60 10.06 -10.67 9.48
C SER A 60 10.13 -11.78 10.55
N ASP A 61 11.17 -11.75 11.38
CA ASP A 61 11.35 -12.75 12.42
C ASP A 61 10.37 -12.56 13.59
N GLN A 62 10.05 -11.31 13.95
CA GLN A 62 9.01 -11.00 14.93
C GLN A 62 7.63 -11.43 14.44
N GLU A 63 7.32 -11.24 13.15
CA GLU A 63 6.04 -11.71 12.57
C GLU A 63 5.93 -13.24 12.60
N LYS A 64 7.03 -13.96 12.31
CA LYS A 64 7.06 -15.43 12.41
C LYS A 64 6.87 -15.91 13.84
N GLU A 65 7.50 -15.26 14.81
CA GLU A 65 7.34 -15.59 16.23
C GLU A 65 5.90 -15.37 16.69
N LEU A 66 5.30 -14.24 16.30
CA LEU A 66 3.91 -13.92 16.61
C LEU A 66 2.94 -14.94 16.01
N ALA A 67 3.15 -15.32 14.75
CA ALA A 67 2.34 -16.34 14.07
C ALA A 67 2.45 -17.70 14.79
N THR A 68 3.66 -18.09 15.19
CA THR A 68 3.91 -19.33 15.94
C THR A 68 3.21 -19.31 17.30
N TYR A 69 3.27 -18.18 18.00
CA TYR A 69 2.57 -17.99 19.28
C TYR A 69 1.06 -18.11 19.12
N VAL A 70 0.46 -17.48 18.11
CA VAL A 70 -0.98 -17.56 17.84
C VAL A 70 -1.42 -18.99 17.54
N ILE A 71 -0.65 -19.74 16.74
CA ILE A 71 -0.91 -21.15 16.44
C ILE A 71 -0.82 -22.00 17.72
N LYS A 72 0.17 -21.72 18.56
CA LYS A 72 0.33 -22.43 19.85
C LYS A 72 -0.83 -22.13 20.79
N CYS A 73 -1.28 -20.88 20.87
CA CYS A 73 -2.47 -20.50 21.65
C CYS A 73 -3.75 -21.16 21.14
N SER A 74 -3.94 -21.27 19.83
CA SER A 74 -5.12 -21.93 19.25
C SER A 74 -5.13 -23.43 19.53
N GLN A 75 -3.95 -24.07 19.55
CA GLN A 75 -3.78 -25.47 19.92
C GLN A 75 -3.94 -25.71 21.42
N MET A 76 -3.46 -24.79 22.27
CA MET A 76 -3.57 -24.87 23.73
C MET A 76 -5.01 -24.74 24.23
N TYR A 77 -5.90 -24.11 23.46
CA TYR A 77 -7.30 -23.92 23.83
C TYR A 77 -8.24 -25.02 23.28
N TYR A 78 -7.76 -26.27 23.26
CA TYR A 78 -8.55 -27.50 23.07
C TYR A 78 -9.55 -27.50 21.89
N GLY A 79 -9.28 -26.77 20.80
CA GLY A 79 -10.17 -26.74 19.63
C GLY A 79 -11.48 -25.96 19.81
N ASN A 80 -11.58 -25.08 20.81
CA ASN A 80 -12.73 -24.19 20.94
C ASN A 80 -12.79 -23.19 19.78
N SER A 81 -14.00 -22.93 19.29
CA SER A 81 -14.22 -22.07 18.14
C SER A 81 -13.95 -20.60 18.50
N THR A 82 -13.71 -19.76 17.50
CA THR A 82 -13.58 -18.28 17.67
C THR A 82 -14.78 -17.65 18.38
N LYS A 83 -15.94 -18.33 18.42
CA LYS A 83 -17.15 -17.93 19.12
C LYS A 83 -17.03 -18.03 20.65
N ASP A 84 -16.31 -19.03 21.14
CA ASP A 84 -16.13 -19.28 22.58
C ASP A 84 -15.14 -18.28 23.18
N PHE A 85 -14.11 -17.90 22.41
CA PHE A 85 -13.17 -16.85 22.78
C PHE A 85 -13.87 -15.49 22.97
N ARG A 86 -14.82 -15.16 22.09
CA ARG A 86 -15.57 -13.89 22.14
C ARG A 86 -16.47 -13.80 23.38
N ARG A 87 -16.91 -14.94 23.91
CA ARG A 87 -17.74 -15.06 25.13
C ARG A 87 -16.94 -14.87 26.42
N LEU A 88 -15.66 -15.22 26.40
CA LEU A 88 -14.76 -15.12 27.56
C LEU A 88 -14.18 -13.71 27.74
N ALA A 89 -14.19 -12.91 26.67
CA ALA A 89 -13.78 -11.51 26.67
C ALA A 89 -14.93 -10.52 26.96
N SER A 90 -16.12 -11.03 27.34
CA SER A 90 -17.28 -10.24 27.81
C SER A 90 -17.33 -10.26 29.33
#